data_AF-A0A350QB75-F1
#
_entry.id   AF-A0A350QB75-F1
#
_cell.length_a   1.000
_cell.length_b   1.000
_cell.length_c   1.000
_cell.angle_alpha   90.00
_cell.angle_beta   90.00
_cell.angle_gamma   90.00
#
_symmetry.space_group_name_H-M   'P 1'
#
loop_
_entity.id
_entity.type
_entity.pdbx_description
1 polymer ?
#
loop_
_entity_poly.entity_id
_entity_poly.type
_entity_poly.pdbx_seq_one_letter_code
_entity_poly.pdbx_strand_id
1 'polypeptide(L)'
;MSRITERSTITAILKRIDLKVRFNRTLLHLSVASCLVLGALVFIELAPRLVPVSMPPGTLIVGLGLAAFLVFFLWSQLGARQLERAAGVADMRAGLNDEIKSAYWFMGQDDSSPWIDLLVGRAAGTARRLDPRRLVPVTIPKRFGIALALFGLLQILALVPSNGPLLTFAVASDSVRLEQALDQYADEIRDLIDGEGDELLDEEALSLLELALEELEADDTSFEELLRDLREAQDVLDEGNLEMTATRDALDELMEEFSGSNELADFVEELRNQSLGDAAEDLRNLADQLVDLDAVDLADLAELLQEAAQMDQPVIEELLEALEEAAAALSEDRLPDAQEALNDAADAIDQITDRQARQEASNEAAERAERLQQAMSQQAMSSEGQTQMAQGQSGEAQQADGSMATPSSAINRSEGSQPPGTESGPAGNATGDPSDDAQLELGASTTLEAQLALEVVDGTTPDFAEEEALDP
;
A
#
# COMPACT_ATOMS: atom_id res chain seq x y z
N MET A 1 -2.46 -10.33 86.14
CA MET A 1 -3.18 -10.38 84.84
C MET A 1 -3.32 -11.86 84.47
N SER A 2 -4.42 -12.28 83.82
CA SER A 2 -4.57 -13.69 83.42
C SER A 2 -3.72 -14.00 82.19
N ARG A 3 -3.04 -15.16 82.16
CA ARG A 3 -2.21 -15.64 81.02
C ARG A 3 -2.91 -15.51 79.67
N ILE A 4 -4.23 -15.70 79.64
CA ILE A 4 -5.08 -15.56 78.44
C ILE A 4 -4.96 -14.16 77.83
N THR A 5 -4.92 -13.11 78.67
CA THR A 5 -4.84 -11.70 78.25
C THR A 5 -3.45 -11.35 77.71
N GLU A 6 -2.39 -11.94 78.26
CA GLU A 6 -1.01 -11.72 77.81
C GLU A 6 -0.79 -12.40 76.45
N ARG A 7 -1.25 -13.65 76.30
CA ARG A 7 -1.23 -14.40 75.04
C ARG A 7 -2.03 -13.69 73.94
N SER A 8 -3.23 -13.17 74.25
CA SER A 8 -4.04 -12.43 73.28
C SER A 8 -3.40 -11.10 72.86
N THR A 9 -2.67 -10.45 73.76
CA THR A 9 -1.96 -9.19 73.47
C THR A 9 -0.83 -9.41 72.45
N ILE A 10 0.01 -10.42 72.69
CA ILE A 10 1.13 -10.76 71.80
C ILE A 10 0.60 -11.16 70.42
N THR A 11 -0.38 -12.07 70.36
CA THR A 11 -0.96 -12.54 69.08
C THR A 11 -1.67 -11.43 68.31
N ALA A 12 -2.35 -10.49 68.97
CA ALA A 12 -3.00 -9.36 68.31
C ALA A 12 -2.00 -8.42 67.62
N ILE A 13 -0.86 -8.14 68.27
CA ILE A 13 0.19 -7.29 67.70
C ILE A 13 0.92 -8.03 66.58
N LEU A 14 1.24 -9.31 66.75
CA LEU A 14 1.85 -10.13 65.70
C LEU A 14 0.97 -10.22 64.46
N LYS A 15 -0.35 -10.36 64.60
CA LYS A 15 -1.28 -10.31 63.46
C LYS A 15 -1.23 -8.98 62.70
N ARG A 16 -1.10 -7.86 63.40
CA ARG A 16 -1.00 -6.52 62.76
C ARG A 16 0.34 -6.33 62.03
N ILE A 17 1.43 -6.84 62.61
CA ILE A 17 2.76 -6.83 61.99
C ILE A 17 2.77 -7.75 60.77
N ASP A 18 2.22 -8.96 60.90
CA ASP A 18 2.07 -9.94 59.81
C ASP A 18 1.30 -9.36 58.62
N LEU A 19 0.13 -8.75 58.88
CA LEU A 19 -0.69 -8.11 57.84
C LEU A 19 0.11 -7.07 57.04
N LYS A 20 0.96 -6.27 57.71
CA LYS A 20 1.78 -5.24 57.07
C LYS A 20 2.95 -5.81 56.28
N VAL A 21 3.61 -6.84 56.81
CA VAL A 21 4.68 -7.56 56.12
C VAL A 21 4.13 -8.22 54.85
N ARG A 22 2.95 -8.85 54.95
CA ARG A 22 2.23 -9.40 53.80
C ARG A 22 1.88 -8.31 52.81
N PHE A 23 1.31 -7.19 53.27
CA PHE A 23 0.94 -6.08 52.40
C PHE A 23 2.11 -5.52 51.60
N ASN A 24 3.27 -5.31 52.25
CA ASN A 24 4.47 -4.85 51.55
C ASN A 24 5.00 -5.89 50.54
N ARG A 25 4.95 -7.18 50.91
CA ARG A 25 5.36 -8.27 50.01
C ARG A 25 4.41 -8.43 48.82
N THR A 26 3.11 -8.33 49.04
CA THR A 26 2.10 -8.36 47.96
C THR A 26 2.25 -7.16 47.06
N LEU A 27 2.51 -5.95 47.60
CA LEU A 27 2.78 -4.78 46.78
C LEU A 27 4.04 -4.95 45.92
N LEU A 28 5.09 -5.57 46.46
CA LEU A 28 6.28 -5.88 45.68
C LEU A 28 5.96 -6.86 44.54
N HIS A 29 5.33 -7.99 44.84
CA HIS A 29 4.96 -8.98 43.82
C HIS A 29 3.98 -8.41 42.79
N LEU A 30 3.01 -7.60 43.22
CA LEU A 30 2.08 -6.90 42.36
C LEU A 30 2.82 -5.97 41.41
N SER A 31 3.79 -5.19 41.89
CA SER A 31 4.56 -4.29 41.03
C SER A 31 5.36 -5.03 39.96
N VAL A 32 5.94 -6.19 40.28
CA VAL A 32 6.67 -7.01 39.29
C VAL A 32 5.72 -7.62 38.27
N ALA A 33 4.61 -8.19 38.75
CA ALA A 33 3.62 -8.81 37.89
C ALA A 33 2.97 -7.78 36.95
N SER A 34 2.62 -6.59 37.45
CA SER A 34 2.10 -5.49 36.63
C SER A 34 3.11 -5.04 35.58
N CYS A 35 4.40 -4.92 35.93
CA CYS A 35 5.44 -4.59 34.95
C CYS A 35 5.59 -5.66 33.86
N LEU A 36 5.56 -6.95 34.23
CA LEU A 36 5.66 -8.04 33.26
C LEU A 36 4.46 -8.10 32.32
N VAL A 37 3.24 -7.97 32.86
CA VAL A 37 2.01 -7.98 32.06
C VAL A 37 1.96 -6.77 31.13
N LEU A 38 2.19 -5.55 31.64
CA LEU A 38 2.18 -4.35 30.81
C LEU A 38 3.32 -4.35 29.78
N GLY A 39 4.50 -4.84 30.16
CA GLY A 39 5.63 -4.98 29.23
C GLY A 39 5.33 -5.97 28.10
N ALA A 40 4.70 -7.11 28.42
CA ALA A 40 4.26 -8.06 27.42
C ALA A 40 3.20 -7.46 26.49
N LEU A 41 2.20 -6.74 27.04
CA LEU A 41 1.17 -6.08 26.23
C LEU A 41 1.76 -5.01 25.30
N VAL A 42 2.67 -4.17 25.79
CA VAL A 42 3.40 -3.20 24.96
C VAL A 42 4.18 -3.93 23.85
N PHE A 43 4.85 -5.05 24.18
CA PHE A 43 5.57 -5.83 23.17
C PHE A 43 4.64 -6.42 22.11
N ILE A 44 3.49 -6.96 22.51
CA ILE A 44 2.49 -7.52 21.58
C ILE A 44 1.88 -6.44 20.70
N GLU A 45 1.65 -5.24 21.24
CA GLU A 45 1.15 -4.10 20.48
C GLU A 45 2.21 -3.49 19.55
N LEU A 46 3.49 -3.61 19.90
CA LEU A 46 4.60 -3.02 19.15
C LEU A 46 5.20 -4.00 18.13
N ALA A 47 5.17 -5.30 18.40
CA ALA A 47 5.69 -6.34 17.50
C ALA A 47 5.05 -6.32 16.09
N PRO A 48 3.72 -6.29 15.91
CA PRO A 48 3.10 -6.19 14.59
C PRO A 48 3.36 -4.84 13.93
N ARG A 49 3.67 -3.79 14.72
CA ARG A 49 4.10 -2.48 14.20
C ARG A 49 5.57 -2.44 13.76
N LEU A 50 6.37 -3.46 14.08
CA LEU A 50 7.79 -3.55 13.72
C LEU A 50 8.05 -4.62 12.67
N VAL A 51 7.31 -5.74 12.71
CA VAL A 51 7.45 -6.86 11.79
C VAL A 51 6.06 -7.37 11.43
N PRO A 52 5.74 -7.57 10.13
CA PRO A 52 4.46 -8.11 9.69
C PRO A 52 4.38 -9.59 10.07
N VAL A 53 3.97 -9.87 11.30
CA VAL A 53 3.73 -11.22 11.79
C VAL A 53 2.25 -11.34 12.10
N SER A 54 1.60 -12.32 11.49
CA SER A 54 0.20 -12.69 11.80
C SER A 54 0.12 -13.18 13.24
N MET A 55 -0.21 -12.27 14.15
CA MET A 55 -0.45 -12.58 15.56
C MET A 55 -1.92 -12.94 15.77
N PRO A 56 -2.23 -13.95 16.60
CA PRO A 56 -3.61 -14.25 16.98
C PRO A 56 -4.29 -13.04 17.66
N PRO A 57 -5.63 -12.95 17.60
CA PRO A 57 -6.36 -11.77 18.06
C PRO A 57 -6.00 -11.41 19.50
N GLY A 58 -5.68 -10.13 19.74
CA GLY A 58 -5.11 -9.63 21.00
C GLY A 58 -5.93 -9.96 22.26
N THR A 59 -7.21 -10.27 22.11
CA THR A 59 -8.11 -10.71 23.19
C THR A 59 -7.69 -12.03 23.84
N LEU A 60 -7.11 -12.96 23.08
CA LEU A 60 -6.62 -14.24 23.62
C LEU A 60 -5.41 -14.04 24.53
N ILE A 61 -4.52 -13.11 24.17
CA ILE A 61 -3.28 -12.90 24.91
C ILE A 61 -3.56 -12.11 26.20
N VAL A 62 -4.46 -11.13 26.15
CA VAL A 62 -4.96 -10.42 27.34
C VAL A 62 -5.64 -11.41 28.30
N GLY A 63 -6.48 -12.30 27.78
CA GLY A 63 -7.17 -13.33 28.58
C GLY A 63 -6.20 -14.29 29.29
N LEU A 64 -5.19 -14.79 28.57
CA LEU A 64 -4.19 -15.70 29.13
C LEU A 64 -3.32 -15.01 30.19
N GLY A 65 -2.91 -13.76 29.95
CA GLY A 65 -2.12 -12.97 30.90
C GLY A 65 -2.87 -12.71 32.21
N LEU A 66 -4.17 -12.38 32.13
CA LEU A 66 -5.02 -12.17 33.30
C LEU A 66 -5.20 -13.46 34.11
N ALA A 67 -5.40 -14.60 33.44
CA ALA A 67 -5.53 -15.90 34.09
C ALA A 67 -4.26 -16.29 34.86
N ALA A 68 -3.08 -16.14 34.23
CA ALA A 68 -1.80 -16.41 34.86
C ALA A 68 -1.54 -15.50 36.08
N PHE A 69 -1.91 -14.21 35.98
CA PHE A 69 -1.83 -13.26 37.08
C PHE A 69 -2.70 -13.67 38.28
N LEU A 70 -3.94 -14.09 38.03
CA LEU A 70 -4.85 -14.54 39.09
C LEU A 70 -4.34 -15.79 39.78
N VAL A 71 -3.84 -16.77 39.02
CA VAL A 71 -3.26 -18.01 39.58
C VAL A 71 -2.04 -17.69 40.46
N PHE A 72 -1.13 -16.83 40.00
CA PHE A 72 0.03 -16.40 40.78
C PHE A 72 -0.37 -15.65 42.06
N PHE A 73 -1.35 -14.75 41.95
CA PHE A 73 -1.86 -13.99 43.09
C PHE A 73 -2.46 -14.92 44.16
N LEU A 74 -3.33 -15.85 43.76
CA LEU A 74 -3.92 -16.85 44.66
C LEU A 74 -2.82 -17.69 45.32
N TRP A 75 -1.87 -18.21 44.53
CA TRP A 75 -0.79 -19.05 45.07
C TRP A 75 0.09 -18.30 46.09
N SER A 76 0.36 -17.02 45.86
CA SER A 76 1.15 -16.19 46.79
C SER A 76 0.49 -16.01 48.17
N GLN A 77 -0.84 -16.15 48.25
CA GLN A 77 -1.61 -15.98 49.49
C GLN A 77 -1.70 -17.27 50.32
N LEU A 78 -1.41 -18.44 49.74
CA LEU A 78 -1.65 -19.75 50.36
C LEU A 78 -0.56 -20.23 51.36
N GLY A 79 0.51 -19.46 51.58
CA GLY A 79 1.61 -19.84 52.47
C GLY A 79 1.30 -19.73 53.97
N ALA A 80 0.58 -20.69 54.55
CA ALA A 80 0.26 -20.75 55.97
C ALA A 80 1.45 -21.22 56.85
N ARG A 81 2.08 -20.28 57.58
CA ARG A 81 2.89 -20.43 58.84
C ARG A 81 3.69 -19.13 59.09
N GLN A 82 3.01 -18.06 59.51
CA GLN A 82 3.54 -16.68 59.36
C GLN A 82 3.72 -15.88 60.67
N LEU A 83 3.06 -16.25 61.77
CA LEU A 83 3.16 -15.50 63.04
C LEU A 83 4.56 -15.61 63.68
N GLU A 84 5.26 -16.74 63.51
CA GLU A 84 6.64 -16.91 63.96
C GLU A 84 7.61 -16.00 63.18
N ARG A 85 7.38 -15.84 61.87
CA ARG A 85 8.13 -14.88 61.04
C ARG A 85 7.83 -13.43 61.44
N ALA A 86 6.56 -13.12 61.76
CA ALA A 86 6.19 -11.79 62.25
C ALA A 86 6.84 -11.48 63.61
N ALA A 87 7.04 -12.48 64.47
CA ALA A 87 7.76 -12.34 65.73
C ALA A 87 9.25 -12.07 65.49
N GLY A 88 9.89 -12.81 64.59
CA GLY A 88 11.27 -12.53 64.18
C GLY A 88 11.46 -11.15 63.53
N VAL A 89 10.51 -10.68 62.72
CA VAL A 89 10.55 -9.32 62.13
C VAL A 89 10.35 -8.26 63.21
N ALA A 90 9.47 -8.49 64.19
CA ALA A 90 9.28 -7.59 65.32
C ALA A 90 10.56 -7.46 66.15
N ASP A 91 11.21 -8.58 66.48
CA ASP A 91 12.45 -8.59 67.27
C ASP A 91 13.61 -7.92 66.52
N MET A 92 13.77 -8.21 65.23
CA MET A 92 14.81 -7.61 64.39
C MET A 92 14.63 -6.09 64.23
N ARG A 93 13.39 -5.63 63.99
CA ARG A 93 13.10 -4.20 63.75
C ARG A 93 13.09 -3.35 65.03
N ALA A 94 12.80 -3.97 66.18
CA ALA A 94 12.77 -3.29 67.47
C ALA A 94 14.03 -3.56 68.33
N GLY A 95 14.97 -4.38 67.85
CA GLY A 95 16.22 -4.68 68.56
C GLY A 95 16.02 -5.52 69.84
N LEU A 96 15.06 -6.44 69.83
CA LEU A 96 14.59 -7.14 71.04
C LEU A 96 15.27 -8.51 71.29
N ASN A 97 16.34 -8.84 70.58
CA ASN A 97 17.13 -10.06 70.79
C ASN A 97 16.28 -11.34 70.95
N ASP A 98 15.33 -11.57 70.04
CA ASP A 98 14.42 -12.72 70.02
C ASP A 98 13.45 -12.84 71.23
N GLU A 99 13.18 -11.75 71.98
CA GLU A 99 12.26 -11.76 73.13
C GLU A 99 10.81 -12.15 72.73
N ILE A 100 10.26 -11.57 71.66
CA ILE A 100 8.89 -11.84 71.19
C ILE A 100 8.79 -13.21 70.51
N LYS A 101 9.81 -13.60 69.76
CA LYS A 101 9.91 -14.90 69.09
C LYS A 101 10.00 -16.05 70.09
N SER A 102 10.84 -15.90 71.11
CA SER A 102 10.96 -16.88 72.19
C SER A 102 9.65 -17.01 72.98
N ALA A 103 9.04 -15.88 73.35
CA ALA A 103 7.75 -15.89 74.04
C ALA A 103 6.64 -16.53 73.20
N TYR A 104 6.57 -16.25 71.90
CA TYR A 104 5.61 -16.87 70.98
C TYR A 104 5.82 -18.38 70.85
N TRP A 105 7.08 -18.85 70.81
CA TRP A 105 7.40 -20.27 70.78
C TRP A 105 6.92 -21.00 72.05
N PHE A 106 7.23 -20.45 73.24
CA PHE A 106 6.80 -21.02 74.53
C PHE A 106 5.28 -20.92 74.76
N MET A 107 4.56 -20.00 74.10
CA MET A 107 3.10 -19.95 74.13
C MET A 107 2.43 -21.16 73.47
N GLY A 108 3.14 -21.83 72.55
CA GLY A 108 2.67 -23.03 71.84
C GLY A 108 3.01 -24.35 72.54
N GLN A 109 3.74 -24.32 73.66
CA GLN A 109 4.01 -25.49 74.51
C GLN A 109 2.99 -25.60 75.64
N ASP A 110 2.65 -26.84 76.00
CA ASP A 110 1.73 -27.15 77.11
C ASP A 110 2.40 -27.10 78.49
N ASP A 111 3.72 -26.88 78.54
CA ASP A 111 4.49 -26.82 79.78
C ASP A 111 4.35 -25.47 80.48
N SER A 112 3.90 -25.49 81.73
CA SER A 112 3.79 -24.30 82.58
C SER A 112 4.94 -24.25 83.59
N SER A 113 5.85 -23.30 83.43
CA SER A 113 6.91 -22.98 84.40
C SER A 113 6.80 -21.52 84.84
N PRO A 114 7.07 -21.18 86.12
CA PRO A 114 7.10 -19.80 86.60
C PRO A 114 8.00 -18.87 85.76
N TRP A 115 9.08 -19.42 85.18
CA TRP A 115 9.96 -18.67 84.28
C TRP A 115 9.30 -18.36 82.92
N ILE A 116 8.51 -19.30 82.37
CA ILE A 116 7.74 -19.09 81.13
C ILE A 116 6.71 -17.99 81.33
N ASP A 117 6.02 -17.97 82.48
CA ASP A 117 5.04 -16.94 82.80
C ASP A 117 5.69 -15.55 82.92
N LEU A 118 6.89 -15.45 83.50
CA LEU A 118 7.66 -14.21 83.54
C LEU A 118 8.13 -13.76 82.14
N LEU A 119 8.57 -14.69 81.28
CA LEU A 119 8.98 -14.41 79.91
C LEU A 119 7.80 -13.89 79.07
N VAL A 120 6.64 -14.56 79.14
CA VAL A 120 5.43 -14.16 78.42
C VAL A 120 4.87 -12.83 78.94
N GLY A 121 4.88 -12.62 80.26
CA GLY A 121 4.46 -11.35 80.88
C GLY A 121 5.36 -10.19 80.47
N ARG A 122 6.68 -10.39 80.46
CA ARG A 122 7.66 -9.40 79.97
C ARG A 122 7.46 -9.09 78.48
N ALA A 123 7.39 -10.13 77.64
CA ALA A 123 7.16 -9.98 76.21
C ALA A 123 5.82 -9.31 75.89
N ALA A 124 4.76 -9.55 76.67
CA ALA A 124 3.49 -8.85 76.52
C ALA A 124 3.60 -7.36 76.88
N GLY A 125 4.40 -7.01 77.89
CA GLY A 125 4.74 -5.63 78.23
C GLY A 125 5.52 -4.92 77.13
N THR A 126 6.50 -5.61 76.54
CA THR A 126 7.30 -5.14 75.40
C THR A 126 6.43 -4.97 74.15
N ALA A 127 5.59 -5.97 73.83
CA ALA A 127 4.69 -5.95 72.69
C ALA A 127 3.74 -4.75 72.72
N ARG A 128 3.17 -4.40 73.88
CA ARG A 128 2.27 -3.23 74.03
C ARG A 128 2.92 -1.89 73.64
N ARG A 129 4.25 -1.80 73.72
CA ARG A 129 5.01 -0.60 73.38
C ARG A 129 5.43 -0.56 71.91
N LEU A 130 5.29 -1.68 71.20
CA LEU A 130 5.59 -1.75 69.78
C LEU A 130 4.49 -1.05 68.98
N ASP A 131 4.90 -0.13 68.11
CA ASP A 131 4.03 0.46 67.11
C ASP A 131 4.25 -0.25 65.76
N PRO A 132 3.28 -1.08 65.30
CA PRO A 132 3.38 -1.78 64.02
C PRO A 132 3.56 -0.84 62.82
N ARG A 133 3.12 0.42 62.91
CA ARG A 133 3.24 1.39 61.81
C ARG A 133 4.68 1.89 61.64
N ARG A 134 5.41 2.04 62.75
CA ARG A 134 6.81 2.50 62.75
C ARG A 134 7.78 1.37 62.44
N LEU A 135 7.50 0.15 62.89
CA LEU A 135 8.37 -1.00 62.67
C LEU A 135 8.36 -1.48 61.22
N VAL A 136 7.20 -1.46 60.57
CA VAL A 136 7.01 -1.86 59.17
C VAL A 136 6.26 -0.75 58.42
N PRO A 137 6.97 0.29 57.94
CA PRO A 137 6.37 1.32 57.11
C PRO A 137 5.92 0.71 55.78
N VAL A 138 4.79 1.20 55.27
CA VAL A 138 4.32 0.82 53.92
C VAL A 138 5.16 1.58 52.92
N THR A 139 5.98 0.87 52.17
CA THR A 139 6.82 1.45 51.11
C THR A 139 6.19 1.16 49.78
N ILE A 140 5.89 2.18 48.99
CA ILE A 140 5.47 2.03 47.59
C ILE A 140 6.71 1.65 46.78
N PRO A 141 6.77 0.46 46.14
CA PRO A 141 7.87 0.10 45.26
C PRO A 141 8.04 1.12 44.13
N LYS A 142 9.29 1.54 43.85
CA LYS A 142 9.62 2.44 42.72
C LYS A 142 9.12 1.89 41.37
N ARG A 143 8.97 0.56 41.26
CA ARG A 143 8.46 -0.16 40.08
C ARG A 143 7.02 0.22 39.70
N PHE A 144 6.22 0.75 40.64
CA PHE A 144 4.90 1.30 40.28
C PHE A 144 5.00 2.49 39.31
N GLY A 145 6.08 3.28 39.38
CA GLY A 145 6.32 4.35 38.41
C GLY A 145 6.57 3.80 37.00
N ILE A 146 7.31 2.68 36.89
CA ILE A 146 7.55 2.00 35.62
C ILE A 146 6.23 1.41 35.08
N ALA A 147 5.43 0.76 35.92
CA ALA A 147 4.13 0.25 35.53
C ALA A 147 3.20 1.38 35.04
N LEU A 148 3.18 2.53 35.71
CA LEU A 148 2.41 3.69 35.28
C LEU A 148 2.89 4.25 33.94
N ALA A 149 4.21 4.30 33.71
CA ALA A 149 4.79 4.72 32.44
C ALA A 149 4.43 3.76 31.30
N LEU A 150 4.51 2.44 31.53
CA LEU A 150 4.09 1.43 30.54
C LEU A 150 2.59 1.50 30.23
N PHE A 151 1.76 1.74 31.24
CA PHE A 151 0.32 1.96 31.04
C PHE A 151 0.07 3.23 30.20
N GLY A 152 0.76 4.33 30.51
CA GLY A 152 0.67 5.57 29.71
C GLY A 152 1.10 5.35 28.26
N LEU A 153 2.19 4.61 28.03
CA LEU A 153 2.64 4.23 26.69
C LEU A 153 1.58 3.42 25.94
N LEU A 154 0.92 2.47 26.62
CA LEU A 154 -0.14 1.65 26.03
C LEU A 154 -1.37 2.51 25.64
N GLN A 155 -1.75 3.49 26.46
CA GLN A 155 -2.82 4.43 26.12
C GLN A 155 -2.45 5.34 24.94
N ILE A 156 -1.18 5.76 24.84
CA ILE A 156 -0.69 6.52 23.69
C ILE A 156 -0.73 5.65 22.43
N LEU A 157 -0.24 4.41 22.49
CA LEU A 157 -0.31 3.46 21.37
C LEU A 157 -1.73 3.15 20.94
N ALA A 158 -2.70 3.09 21.86
CA ALA A 158 -4.11 2.89 21.54
C ALA A 158 -4.75 4.08 20.82
N LEU A 159 -4.22 5.30 21.00
CA LEU A 159 -4.68 6.49 20.30
C LEU A 159 -4.05 6.65 18.90
N VAL A 160 -2.93 5.96 18.64
CA VAL A 160 -2.27 5.96 17.33
C VAL A 160 -3.00 4.97 16.42
N PRO A 161 -3.60 5.42 15.31
CA PRO A 161 -4.24 4.54 14.34
C PRO A 161 -3.29 3.42 13.93
N SER A 162 -3.76 2.17 13.96
CA SER A 162 -2.97 0.98 13.66
C SER A 162 -2.82 0.75 12.15
N ASN A 163 -2.50 1.80 11.40
CA ASN A 163 -2.28 1.73 9.97
C ASN A 163 -0.79 1.47 9.72
N GLY A 164 -0.42 0.18 9.73
CA GLY A 164 0.86 -0.32 9.24
C GLY A 164 2.10 -0.07 10.13
N PRO A 165 3.26 -0.63 9.76
CA PRO A 165 4.49 -0.53 10.53
C PRO A 165 5.06 0.90 10.45
N LEU A 166 5.50 1.45 11.58
CA LEU A 166 6.08 2.81 11.69
C LEU A 166 7.42 2.97 10.94
N LEU A 167 7.93 1.91 10.31
CA LEU A 167 9.17 1.93 9.52
C LEU A 167 8.92 1.76 8.02
N THR A 168 7.66 1.72 7.60
CA THR A 168 7.25 1.50 6.20
C THR A 168 6.60 2.76 5.62
N PHE A 169 7.23 3.92 5.82
CA PHE A 169 6.74 5.21 5.30
C PHE A 169 6.95 5.41 3.79
N ALA A 170 7.25 4.36 3.04
CA ALA A 170 7.38 4.42 1.57
C ALA A 170 6.54 3.38 0.81
N VAL A 171 5.97 2.37 1.47
CA VAL A 171 5.30 1.25 0.75
C VAL A 171 3.80 1.15 1.07
N ALA A 172 3.38 1.52 2.28
CA ALA A 172 1.96 1.44 2.68
C ALA A 172 1.11 2.65 2.22
N SER A 173 1.73 3.79 1.92
CA SER A 173 1.05 4.91 1.25
C SER A 173 0.84 4.64 -0.24
N ASP A 174 1.70 3.81 -0.83
CA ASP A 174 1.58 3.40 -2.23
C ASP A 174 0.50 2.34 -2.40
N SER A 175 0.37 1.36 -1.50
CA SER A 175 -0.66 0.33 -1.65
C SER A 175 -2.09 0.88 -1.57
N VAL A 176 -2.40 1.77 -0.61
CA VAL A 176 -3.76 2.36 -0.49
C VAL A 176 -4.03 3.38 -1.61
N ARG A 177 -3.02 4.12 -2.07
CA ARG A 177 -3.17 5.01 -3.24
C ARG A 177 -3.29 4.24 -4.54
N LEU A 178 -2.62 3.11 -4.66
CA LEU A 178 -2.70 2.22 -5.81
C LEU A 178 -4.07 1.55 -5.82
N GLU A 179 -4.54 1.02 -4.70
CA GLU A 179 -5.88 0.42 -4.56
C GLU A 179 -6.99 1.43 -4.87
N GLN A 180 -6.90 2.67 -4.37
CA GLN A 180 -7.82 3.75 -4.77
C GLN A 180 -7.71 4.17 -6.24
N ALA A 181 -6.52 4.09 -6.83
CA ALA A 181 -6.33 4.41 -8.24
C ALA A 181 -6.87 3.28 -9.14
N LEU A 182 -6.68 2.02 -8.73
CA LEU A 182 -7.24 0.85 -9.40
C LEU A 182 -8.77 0.89 -9.34
N ASP A 183 -9.39 1.19 -8.19
CA ASP A 183 -10.84 1.40 -8.10
C ASP A 183 -11.32 2.51 -9.06
N GLN A 184 -10.57 3.62 -9.12
CA GLN A 184 -10.92 4.73 -10.02
C GLN A 184 -10.79 4.34 -11.49
N TYR A 185 -9.78 3.56 -11.85
CA TYR A 185 -9.62 3.03 -13.21
C TYR A 185 -10.70 1.99 -13.54
N ALA A 186 -11.16 1.21 -12.56
CA ALA A 186 -12.27 0.27 -12.71
C ALA A 186 -13.56 0.99 -13.08
N ASP A 187 -13.86 2.07 -12.34
CA ASP A 187 -15.02 2.91 -12.61
C ASP A 187 -14.92 3.58 -13.99
N GLU A 188 -13.72 3.99 -14.43
CA GLU A 188 -13.49 4.61 -15.75
C GLU A 188 -13.67 3.63 -16.91
N ILE A 189 -13.19 2.39 -16.77
CA ILE A 189 -13.41 1.31 -17.76
C ILE A 189 -14.89 0.91 -17.76
N ARG A 190 -15.53 0.80 -16.59
CA ARG A 190 -16.96 0.49 -16.49
C ARG A 190 -17.83 1.57 -17.14
N ASP A 191 -17.50 2.85 -17.00
CA ASP A 191 -18.22 3.94 -17.69
C ASP A 191 -18.00 3.92 -19.23
N LEU A 192 -16.89 3.35 -19.69
CA LEU A 192 -16.65 3.08 -21.12
C LEU A 192 -17.57 1.99 -21.66
N ILE A 193 -17.74 0.91 -20.89
CA ILE A 193 -18.52 -0.26 -21.24
C ILE A 193 -20.03 0.01 -21.08
N ASP A 194 -20.47 0.50 -19.91
CA ASP A 194 -21.88 0.72 -19.56
C ASP A 194 -22.48 2.04 -20.13
N GLY A 195 -21.69 2.84 -20.85
CA GLY A 195 -22.16 4.09 -21.48
C GLY A 195 -23.12 3.85 -22.66
N GLU A 196 -23.43 4.91 -23.44
CA GLU A 196 -24.08 4.79 -24.76
C GLU A 196 -23.27 3.94 -25.77
N GLY A 197 -22.10 3.41 -25.36
CA GLY A 197 -21.18 2.60 -26.15
C GLY A 197 -21.46 1.09 -26.20
N ASP A 198 -22.23 0.49 -25.28
CA ASP A 198 -22.50 -0.97 -25.30
C ASP A 198 -23.15 -1.44 -26.62
N GLU A 199 -23.92 -0.56 -27.28
CA GLU A 199 -24.58 -0.86 -28.56
C GLU A 199 -23.80 -0.36 -29.79
N LEU A 200 -22.76 0.45 -29.58
CA LEU A 200 -22.04 1.18 -30.64
C LEU A 200 -20.53 0.89 -30.72
N LEU A 201 -19.93 0.29 -29.71
CA LEU A 201 -18.52 -0.09 -29.74
C LEU A 201 -18.30 -1.34 -30.57
N ASP A 202 -17.08 -1.48 -31.10
CA ASP A 202 -16.66 -2.72 -31.74
C ASP A 202 -16.68 -3.89 -30.74
N GLU A 203 -17.23 -5.03 -31.15
CA GLU A 203 -17.45 -6.19 -30.29
C GLU A 203 -16.13 -6.80 -29.78
N GLU A 204 -15.05 -6.70 -30.56
CA GLU A 204 -13.72 -7.14 -30.16
C GLU A 204 -13.09 -6.17 -29.14
N ALA A 205 -13.22 -4.86 -29.36
CA ALA A 205 -12.76 -3.84 -28.42
C ALA A 205 -13.51 -3.92 -27.07
N LEU A 206 -14.83 -4.14 -27.10
CA LEU A 206 -15.66 -4.30 -25.91
C LEU A 206 -15.23 -5.52 -25.10
N SER A 207 -15.02 -6.67 -25.76
CA SER A 207 -14.54 -7.88 -25.09
C SER A 207 -13.18 -7.69 -24.41
N LEU A 208 -12.26 -6.92 -25.02
CA LEU A 208 -10.94 -6.66 -24.43
C LEU A 208 -11.04 -5.70 -23.23
N LEU A 209 -11.93 -4.72 -23.29
CA LEU A 209 -12.22 -3.81 -22.17
C LEU A 209 -12.88 -4.53 -20.98
N GLU A 210 -13.83 -5.43 -21.24
CA GLU A 210 -14.44 -6.28 -20.21
C GLU A 210 -13.41 -7.19 -19.53
N LEU A 211 -12.51 -7.77 -20.32
CA LEU A 211 -11.44 -8.63 -19.79
C LEU A 211 -10.48 -7.83 -18.92
N ALA A 212 -10.12 -6.61 -19.36
CA ALA A 212 -9.33 -5.68 -18.56
C ALA A 212 -10.05 -5.29 -17.24
N LEU A 213 -11.38 -5.09 -17.26
CA LEU A 213 -12.17 -4.82 -16.06
C LEU A 213 -12.18 -6.02 -15.10
N GLU A 214 -12.39 -7.23 -15.61
CA GLU A 214 -12.40 -8.46 -14.80
C GLU A 214 -11.03 -8.70 -14.14
N GLU A 215 -9.95 -8.49 -14.88
CA GLU A 215 -8.57 -8.58 -14.38
C GLU A 215 -8.31 -7.56 -13.27
N LEU A 216 -8.88 -6.36 -13.38
CA LEU A 216 -8.76 -5.27 -12.41
C LEU A 216 -9.58 -5.51 -11.12
N GLU A 217 -10.74 -6.17 -11.22
CA GLU A 217 -11.58 -6.54 -10.07
C GLU A 217 -11.08 -7.81 -9.35
N ALA A 218 -10.16 -8.57 -9.95
CA ALA A 218 -9.59 -9.76 -9.35
C ALA A 218 -8.57 -9.43 -8.24
N ASP A 219 -8.58 -10.19 -7.14
CA ASP A 219 -7.73 -9.97 -5.95
C ASP A 219 -6.20 -10.20 -6.18
N ASP A 220 -5.77 -10.62 -7.38
CA ASP A 220 -4.38 -11.04 -7.69
C ASP A 220 -3.91 -10.53 -9.08
N THR A 221 -4.30 -9.31 -9.46
CA THR A 221 -4.02 -8.68 -10.76
C THR A 221 -2.52 -8.50 -11.05
N SER A 222 -2.08 -8.92 -12.24
CA SER A 222 -0.79 -8.47 -12.78
C SER A 222 -0.99 -7.18 -13.59
N PHE A 223 -0.41 -6.08 -13.09
CA PHE A 223 -0.50 -4.75 -13.73
C PHE A 223 0.00 -4.74 -15.19
N GLU A 224 0.84 -5.70 -15.55
CA GLU A 224 1.41 -5.85 -16.89
C GLU A 224 0.43 -6.54 -17.87
N GLU A 225 -0.39 -7.49 -17.42
CA GLU A 225 -1.48 -8.08 -18.23
C GLU A 225 -2.57 -7.04 -18.49
N LEU A 226 -3.00 -6.28 -17.48
CA LEU A 226 -3.96 -5.19 -17.64
C LEU A 226 -3.50 -4.16 -18.70
N LEU A 227 -2.25 -3.72 -18.64
CA LEU A 227 -1.71 -2.77 -19.61
C LEU A 227 -1.57 -3.36 -21.02
N ARG A 228 -1.36 -4.68 -21.12
CA ARG A 228 -1.31 -5.39 -22.40
C ARG A 228 -2.71 -5.42 -23.03
N ASP A 229 -3.72 -5.80 -22.27
CA ASP A 229 -5.08 -5.97 -22.78
C ASP A 229 -5.70 -4.60 -23.13
N LEU A 230 -5.42 -3.56 -22.34
CA LEU A 230 -5.81 -2.18 -22.68
C LEU A 230 -5.15 -1.68 -23.96
N ARG A 231 -3.89 -2.06 -24.21
CA ARG A 231 -3.16 -1.70 -25.44
C ARG A 231 -3.72 -2.43 -26.65
N GLU A 232 -4.06 -3.70 -26.51
CA GLU A 232 -4.69 -4.49 -27.58
C GLU A 232 -6.06 -3.91 -27.93
N ALA A 233 -6.85 -3.50 -26.92
CA ALA A 233 -8.10 -2.78 -27.15
C ALA A 233 -7.87 -1.45 -27.91
N GLN A 234 -6.84 -0.69 -27.53
CA GLN A 234 -6.48 0.55 -28.22
C GLN A 234 -6.05 0.32 -29.68
N ASP A 235 -5.23 -0.71 -29.94
CA ASP A 235 -4.77 -1.03 -31.29
C ASP A 235 -5.96 -1.37 -32.22
N VAL A 236 -6.98 -2.08 -31.73
CA VAL A 236 -8.24 -2.36 -32.46
C VAL A 236 -9.03 -1.09 -32.74
N LEU A 237 -9.15 -0.20 -31.74
CA LEU A 237 -9.86 1.07 -31.90
C LEU A 237 -9.15 2.00 -32.91
N ASP A 238 -7.82 2.03 -32.89
CA ASP A 238 -6.98 2.80 -33.82
C ASP A 238 -7.05 2.24 -35.26
N GLU A 239 -7.13 0.91 -35.41
CA GLU A 239 -7.32 0.26 -36.72
C GLU A 239 -8.64 0.69 -37.37
N GLY A 240 -9.74 0.69 -36.62
CA GLY A 240 -11.03 1.18 -37.12
C GLY A 240 -10.99 2.67 -37.54
N ASN A 241 -10.19 3.50 -36.87
CA ASN A 241 -10.05 4.91 -37.24
C ASN A 241 -9.26 5.10 -38.55
N LEU A 242 -8.27 4.23 -38.82
CA LEU A 242 -7.57 4.20 -40.09
C LEU A 242 -8.48 3.75 -41.24
N GLU A 243 -9.34 2.75 -40.99
CA GLU A 243 -10.36 2.31 -41.95
C GLU A 243 -11.37 3.42 -42.27
N MET A 244 -11.83 4.18 -41.27
CA MET A 244 -12.72 5.32 -41.48
C MET A 244 -12.07 6.45 -42.30
N THR A 245 -10.77 6.69 -42.06
CA THR A 245 -10.01 7.67 -42.86
C THR A 245 -9.92 7.21 -44.32
N ALA A 246 -9.63 5.92 -44.55
CA ALA A 246 -9.61 5.34 -45.90
C ALA A 246 -11.00 5.39 -46.56
N THR A 247 -12.06 5.13 -45.81
CA THR A 247 -13.45 5.21 -46.29
C THR A 247 -13.79 6.63 -46.73
N ARG A 248 -13.44 7.63 -45.93
CA ARG A 248 -13.62 9.03 -46.29
C ARG A 248 -12.85 9.42 -47.54
N ASP A 249 -11.59 9.03 -47.65
CA ASP A 249 -10.76 9.30 -48.84
C ASP A 249 -11.38 8.66 -50.09
N ALA A 250 -11.93 7.44 -49.97
CA ALA A 250 -12.62 6.75 -51.06
C ALA A 250 -13.93 7.45 -51.46
N LEU A 251 -14.71 7.95 -50.49
CA LEU A 251 -15.92 8.73 -50.76
C LEU A 251 -15.59 10.10 -51.37
N ASP A 252 -14.46 10.72 -50.97
CA ASP A 252 -13.98 11.96 -51.57
C ASP A 252 -13.59 11.74 -53.05
N GLU A 253 -12.97 10.61 -53.39
CA GLU A 253 -12.67 10.24 -54.79
C GLU A 253 -13.95 9.97 -55.60
N LEU A 254 -14.93 9.30 -55.01
CA LEU A 254 -16.25 9.07 -55.60
C LEU A 254 -17.00 10.38 -55.87
N MET A 255 -16.90 11.37 -54.98
CA MET A 255 -17.44 12.71 -55.20
C MET A 255 -16.76 13.44 -56.38
N GLU A 256 -15.44 13.27 -56.55
CA GLU A 256 -14.73 13.87 -57.68
C GLU A 256 -15.24 13.32 -59.02
N GLU A 257 -15.49 12.00 -59.09
CA GLU A 257 -16.03 11.33 -60.27
C GLU A 257 -17.44 11.84 -60.62
N PHE A 258 -18.31 11.99 -59.61
CA PHE A 258 -19.69 12.44 -59.82
C PHE A 258 -19.87 13.96 -59.94
N SER A 259 -18.81 14.76 -59.72
CA SER A 259 -18.88 16.23 -59.75
C SER A 259 -19.33 16.84 -61.09
N GLY A 260 -19.33 16.06 -62.17
CA GLY A 260 -19.78 16.46 -63.50
C GLY A 260 -21.26 16.18 -63.82
N SER A 261 -21.97 15.43 -62.98
CA SER A 261 -23.38 15.05 -63.19
C SER A 261 -24.35 16.10 -62.62
N ASN A 262 -25.43 16.39 -63.34
CA ASN A 262 -26.50 17.24 -62.77
C ASN A 262 -27.45 16.41 -61.90
N GLU A 263 -27.59 15.12 -62.21
CA GLU A 263 -28.51 14.17 -61.60
C GLU A 263 -28.01 13.72 -60.22
N LEU A 264 -26.69 13.63 -60.05
CA LEU A 264 -26.03 13.32 -58.77
C LEU A 264 -25.55 14.58 -58.02
N ALA A 265 -25.95 15.78 -58.46
CA ALA A 265 -25.46 17.02 -57.87
C ALA A 265 -25.84 17.17 -56.39
N ASP A 266 -27.07 16.80 -56.04
CA ASP A 266 -27.56 16.85 -54.66
C ASP A 266 -26.84 15.80 -53.79
N PHE A 267 -26.72 14.57 -54.31
CA PHE A 267 -25.93 13.48 -53.69
C PHE A 267 -24.48 13.89 -53.37
N VAL A 268 -23.76 14.50 -54.33
CA VAL A 268 -22.39 14.96 -54.15
C VAL A 268 -22.30 16.10 -53.14
N GLU A 269 -23.31 16.98 -53.08
CA GLU A 269 -23.33 18.07 -52.09
C GLU A 269 -23.57 17.53 -50.68
N GLU A 270 -24.42 16.52 -50.50
CA GLU A 270 -24.63 15.89 -49.19
C GLU A 270 -23.42 15.07 -48.72
N LEU A 271 -22.75 14.34 -49.63
CA LEU A 271 -21.45 13.73 -49.33
C LEU A 271 -20.41 14.78 -48.91
N ARG A 272 -20.36 15.93 -49.58
CA ARG A 272 -19.46 17.05 -49.23
C ARG A 272 -19.77 17.62 -47.85
N ASN A 273 -21.05 17.67 -47.48
CA ASN A 273 -21.50 18.10 -46.16
C ASN A 273 -21.30 17.03 -45.07
N GLN A 274 -20.77 15.85 -45.43
CA GLN A 274 -20.59 14.69 -44.56
C GLN A 274 -21.92 14.16 -43.99
N SER A 275 -23.03 14.40 -44.70
CA SER A 275 -24.35 13.91 -44.33
C SER A 275 -24.67 12.64 -45.11
N LEU A 276 -24.07 11.52 -44.71
CA LEU A 276 -24.18 10.25 -45.43
C LEU A 276 -25.62 9.73 -45.48
N GLY A 277 -26.41 9.93 -44.42
CA GLY A 277 -27.83 9.54 -44.39
C GLY A 277 -28.68 10.33 -45.39
N ASP A 278 -28.41 11.64 -45.55
CA ASP A 278 -29.10 12.46 -46.56
C ASP A 278 -28.64 12.08 -47.98
N ALA A 279 -27.36 11.75 -48.17
CA ALA A 279 -26.84 11.24 -49.42
C ALA A 279 -27.48 9.89 -49.83
N ALA A 280 -27.71 8.98 -48.88
CA ALA A 280 -28.45 7.74 -49.14
C ALA A 280 -29.92 8.02 -49.53
N GLU A 281 -30.58 9.00 -48.91
CA GLU A 281 -31.93 9.43 -49.29
C GLU A 281 -31.97 10.01 -50.72
N ASP A 282 -30.95 10.78 -51.11
CA ASP A 282 -30.84 11.32 -52.48
C ASP A 282 -30.66 10.23 -53.54
N LEU A 283 -29.89 9.16 -53.26
CA LEU A 283 -29.80 8.01 -54.17
C LEU A 283 -31.13 7.27 -54.31
N ARG A 284 -31.89 7.10 -53.21
CA ARG A 284 -33.23 6.50 -53.26
C ARG A 284 -34.21 7.38 -54.05
N ASN A 285 -34.13 8.69 -53.87
CA ASN A 285 -34.92 9.65 -54.63
C ASN A 285 -34.55 9.64 -56.12
N LEU A 286 -33.27 9.47 -56.45
CA LEU A 286 -32.80 9.32 -57.83
C LEU A 286 -33.32 8.01 -58.43
N ALA A 287 -33.28 6.90 -57.69
CA ALA A 287 -33.84 5.62 -58.10
C ALA A 287 -35.32 5.77 -58.49
N ASP A 288 -36.14 6.40 -57.65
CA ASP A 288 -37.55 6.67 -57.94
C ASP A 288 -37.75 7.55 -59.20
N GLN A 289 -36.83 8.48 -59.44
CA GLN A 289 -36.87 9.41 -60.58
C GLN A 289 -36.32 8.82 -61.89
N LEU A 290 -35.67 7.65 -61.88
CA LEU A 290 -35.14 7.00 -63.08
C LEU A 290 -36.19 6.83 -64.19
N VAL A 291 -37.46 6.65 -63.83
CA VAL A 291 -38.56 6.48 -64.80
C VAL A 291 -38.92 7.78 -65.55
N ASP A 292 -38.57 8.93 -64.97
CA ASP A 292 -38.89 10.25 -65.52
C ASP A 292 -37.72 10.86 -66.31
N LEU A 293 -36.53 10.24 -66.26
CA LEU A 293 -35.35 10.62 -67.04
C LEU A 293 -35.48 10.23 -68.51
N ASP A 294 -34.83 11.00 -69.39
CA ASP A 294 -34.79 10.67 -70.81
C ASP A 294 -33.66 9.68 -71.14
N ALA A 295 -33.66 9.15 -72.36
CA ALA A 295 -32.69 8.14 -72.77
C ALA A 295 -31.25 8.66 -72.89
N VAL A 296 -31.04 9.98 -72.94
CA VAL A 296 -29.71 10.58 -72.96
C VAL A 296 -29.19 10.67 -71.53
N ASP A 297 -30.03 11.20 -70.63
CA ASP A 297 -29.71 11.34 -69.21
C ASP A 297 -29.42 9.96 -68.57
N LEU A 298 -30.19 8.92 -68.91
CA LEU A 298 -29.96 7.54 -68.45
C LEU A 298 -28.64 6.95 -68.95
N ALA A 299 -28.23 7.29 -70.18
CA ALA A 299 -26.98 6.79 -70.76
C ALA A 299 -25.77 7.50 -70.14
N ASP A 300 -25.86 8.80 -69.92
CA ASP A 300 -24.82 9.60 -69.26
C ASP A 300 -24.65 9.15 -67.80
N LEU A 301 -25.77 8.89 -67.09
CA LEU A 301 -25.74 8.34 -65.73
C LEU A 301 -25.11 6.94 -65.70
N ALA A 302 -25.45 6.05 -66.63
CA ALA A 302 -24.87 4.72 -66.71
C ALA A 302 -23.35 4.74 -66.93
N GLU A 303 -22.85 5.65 -67.78
CA GLU A 303 -21.41 5.82 -68.03
C GLU A 303 -20.69 6.29 -66.76
N LEU A 304 -21.25 7.28 -66.07
CA LEU A 304 -20.69 7.80 -64.81
C LEU A 304 -20.66 6.76 -63.69
N LEU A 305 -21.77 6.02 -63.49
CA LEU A 305 -21.83 4.95 -62.49
C LEU A 305 -20.82 3.84 -62.81
N GLN A 306 -20.64 3.51 -64.10
CA GLN A 306 -19.65 2.53 -64.54
C GLN A 306 -18.21 3.01 -64.34
N GLU A 307 -17.93 4.30 -64.52
CA GLU A 307 -16.60 4.89 -64.30
C GLU A 307 -16.26 4.89 -62.81
N ALA A 308 -17.21 5.29 -61.95
CA ALA A 308 -17.08 5.22 -60.50
C ALA A 308 -16.88 3.78 -60.00
N ALA A 309 -17.65 2.80 -60.50
CA ALA A 309 -17.53 1.41 -60.08
C ALA A 309 -16.18 0.75 -60.42
N GLN A 310 -15.40 1.34 -61.33
CA GLN A 310 -14.05 0.84 -61.67
C GLN A 310 -12.96 1.26 -60.68
N MET A 311 -13.30 2.05 -59.66
CA MET A 311 -12.36 2.42 -58.60
C MET A 311 -11.90 1.18 -57.82
N ASP A 312 -10.61 1.12 -57.48
CA ASP A 312 -10.02 0.02 -56.70
C ASP A 312 -10.00 0.40 -55.21
N GLN A 313 -11.19 0.45 -54.61
CA GLN A 313 -11.37 0.89 -53.21
C GLN A 313 -12.04 -0.23 -52.37
N PRO A 314 -11.26 -1.05 -51.65
CA PRO A 314 -11.80 -2.21 -50.92
C PRO A 314 -12.73 -1.82 -49.75
N VAL A 315 -12.56 -0.62 -49.19
CA VAL A 315 -13.36 -0.12 -48.06
C VAL A 315 -14.80 0.23 -48.42
N ILE A 316 -15.08 0.46 -49.72
CA ILE A 316 -16.41 0.76 -50.26
C ILE A 316 -16.83 -0.25 -51.34
N GLU A 317 -16.28 -1.47 -51.32
CA GLU A 317 -16.49 -2.50 -52.35
C GLU A 317 -17.99 -2.78 -52.60
N GLU A 318 -18.79 -2.89 -51.53
CA GLU A 318 -20.24 -3.13 -51.63
C GLU A 318 -20.98 -1.98 -52.33
N LEU A 319 -20.56 -0.73 -52.09
CA LEU A 319 -21.10 0.44 -52.78
C LEU A 319 -20.72 0.40 -54.27
N LEU A 320 -19.46 0.09 -54.60
CA LEU A 320 -19.00 0.02 -55.99
C LEU A 320 -19.68 -1.12 -56.78
N GLU A 321 -19.91 -2.28 -56.17
CA GLU A 321 -20.63 -3.40 -56.77
C GLU A 321 -22.08 -3.00 -57.10
N ALA A 322 -22.77 -2.33 -56.18
CA ALA A 322 -24.12 -1.85 -56.40
C ALA A 322 -24.18 -0.78 -57.51
N LEU A 323 -23.17 0.11 -57.59
CA LEU A 323 -23.06 1.10 -58.68
C LEU A 323 -22.77 0.41 -60.03
N GLU A 324 -21.98 -0.66 -60.06
CA GLU A 324 -21.73 -1.47 -61.27
C GLU A 324 -23.03 -2.12 -61.75
N GLU A 325 -23.81 -2.72 -60.85
CA GLU A 325 -25.08 -3.37 -61.19
C GLU A 325 -26.11 -2.36 -61.68
N ALA A 326 -26.17 -1.16 -61.07
CA ALA A 326 -27.00 -0.06 -61.53
C ALA A 326 -26.60 0.39 -62.96
N ALA A 327 -25.31 0.60 -63.20
CA ALA A 327 -24.80 0.98 -64.53
C ALA A 327 -25.12 -0.05 -65.61
N ALA A 328 -24.96 -1.33 -65.30
CA ALA A 328 -25.26 -2.44 -66.19
C ALA A 328 -26.78 -2.53 -66.48
N ALA A 329 -27.62 -2.39 -65.46
CA ALA A 329 -29.07 -2.42 -65.61
C ALA A 329 -29.60 -1.23 -66.43
N LEU A 330 -29.05 -0.03 -66.22
CA LEU A 330 -29.36 1.16 -67.04
C LEU A 330 -28.95 0.97 -68.50
N SER A 331 -27.75 0.42 -68.74
CA SER A 331 -27.25 0.12 -70.09
C SER A 331 -28.11 -0.89 -70.85
N GLU A 332 -28.77 -1.80 -70.13
CA GLU A 332 -29.65 -2.84 -70.67
C GLU A 332 -31.14 -2.44 -70.72
N ASP A 333 -31.48 -1.18 -70.39
CA ASP A 333 -32.86 -0.65 -70.33
C ASP A 333 -33.74 -1.42 -69.30
N ARG A 334 -33.12 -1.98 -68.26
CA ARG A 334 -33.77 -2.70 -67.15
C ARG A 334 -33.99 -1.76 -65.97
N LEU A 335 -34.83 -0.75 -66.15
CA LEU A 335 -35.09 0.29 -65.13
C LEU A 335 -35.47 -0.26 -63.74
N PRO A 336 -36.31 -1.31 -63.58
CA PRO A 336 -36.60 -1.85 -62.25
C PRO A 336 -35.37 -2.42 -61.55
N ASP A 337 -34.47 -3.05 -62.31
CA ASP A 337 -33.25 -3.66 -61.76
C ASP A 337 -32.22 -2.55 -61.43
N ALA A 338 -32.18 -1.46 -62.20
CA ALA A 338 -31.38 -0.28 -61.89
C ALA A 338 -31.87 0.45 -60.63
N GLN A 339 -33.19 0.49 -60.42
CA GLN A 339 -33.77 1.03 -59.18
C GLN A 339 -33.37 0.20 -57.97
N GLU A 340 -33.43 -1.12 -58.07
CA GLU A 340 -33.01 -2.03 -57.00
C GLU A 340 -31.52 -1.80 -56.67
N ALA A 341 -30.65 -1.81 -57.68
CA ALA A 341 -29.22 -1.60 -57.48
C ALA A 341 -28.86 -0.21 -56.91
N LEU A 342 -29.58 0.87 -57.27
CA LEU A 342 -29.39 2.18 -56.64
C LEU A 342 -29.89 2.22 -55.18
N ASN A 343 -30.93 1.45 -54.84
CA ASN A 343 -31.35 1.29 -53.45
C ASN A 343 -30.30 0.47 -52.67
N ASP A 344 -29.71 -0.56 -53.27
CA ASP A 344 -28.62 -1.32 -52.65
C ASP A 344 -27.38 -0.43 -52.43
N ALA A 345 -27.08 0.49 -53.36
CA ALA A 345 -26.03 1.50 -53.18
C ALA A 345 -26.35 2.46 -52.01
N ALA A 346 -27.60 2.88 -51.87
CA ALA A 346 -28.04 3.69 -50.73
C ALA A 346 -27.94 2.91 -49.40
N ASP A 347 -28.29 1.63 -49.40
CA ASP A 347 -28.16 0.75 -48.24
C ASP A 347 -26.69 0.55 -47.85
N ALA A 348 -25.76 0.48 -48.82
CA ALA A 348 -24.33 0.46 -48.56
C ALA A 348 -23.83 1.76 -47.88
N ILE A 349 -24.37 2.93 -48.25
CA ILE A 349 -24.07 4.20 -47.59
C ILE A 349 -24.64 4.26 -46.17
N ASP A 350 -25.84 3.72 -45.95
CA ASP A 350 -26.39 3.61 -44.59
C ASP A 350 -25.53 2.70 -43.70
N GLN A 351 -24.99 1.60 -44.24
CA GLN A 351 -24.04 0.76 -43.51
C GLN A 351 -22.74 1.51 -43.16
N ILE A 352 -22.23 2.35 -44.07
CA ILE A 352 -21.09 3.22 -43.78
C ILE A 352 -21.45 4.25 -42.70
N THR A 353 -22.67 4.79 -42.72
CA THR A 353 -23.19 5.73 -41.70
C THR A 353 -23.25 5.07 -40.32
N ASP A 354 -23.78 3.85 -40.24
CA ASP A 354 -23.82 3.07 -39.00
C ASP A 354 -22.39 2.80 -38.49
N ARG A 355 -21.47 2.41 -39.40
CA ARG A 355 -20.05 2.20 -39.05
C ARG A 355 -19.39 3.49 -38.56
N GLN A 356 -19.69 4.64 -39.17
CA GLN A 356 -19.20 5.94 -38.73
C GLN A 356 -19.69 6.28 -37.31
N ALA A 357 -20.99 6.11 -37.02
CA ALA A 357 -21.53 6.38 -35.69
C ALA A 357 -20.88 5.49 -34.62
N ARG A 358 -20.64 4.21 -34.95
CA ARG A 358 -19.86 3.30 -34.11
C ARG A 358 -18.42 3.76 -33.93
N GLN A 359 -17.77 4.19 -35.01
CA GLN A 359 -16.39 4.66 -34.96
C GLN A 359 -16.23 5.95 -34.15
N GLU A 360 -17.21 6.86 -34.16
CA GLU A 360 -17.20 8.06 -33.32
C GLU A 360 -17.24 7.70 -31.83
N ALA A 361 -18.09 6.73 -31.45
CA ALA A 361 -18.11 6.19 -30.09
C ALA A 361 -16.77 5.49 -29.74
N SER A 362 -16.21 4.71 -30.67
CA SER A 362 -14.90 4.09 -30.53
C SER A 362 -13.76 5.11 -30.38
N ASN A 363 -13.80 6.24 -31.08
CA ASN A 363 -12.79 7.29 -30.97
C ASN A 363 -12.83 7.96 -29.59
N GLU A 364 -14.03 8.22 -29.04
CA GLU A 364 -14.14 8.71 -27.66
C GLU A 364 -13.61 7.70 -26.64
N ALA A 365 -13.87 6.41 -26.86
CA ALA A 365 -13.36 5.33 -26.03
C ALA A 365 -11.82 5.23 -26.13
N ALA A 366 -11.25 5.35 -27.32
CA ALA A 366 -9.81 5.33 -27.56
C ALA A 366 -9.09 6.49 -26.85
N GLU A 367 -9.61 7.72 -26.97
CA GLU A 367 -9.04 8.90 -26.28
C GLU A 367 -9.09 8.77 -24.75
N ARG A 368 -10.15 8.14 -24.22
CA ARG A 368 -10.29 7.85 -22.79
C ARG A 368 -9.32 6.75 -22.36
N ALA A 369 -9.20 5.68 -23.14
CA ALA A 369 -8.26 4.59 -22.89
C ALA A 369 -6.79 5.06 -22.95
N GLU A 370 -6.44 5.95 -23.88
CA GLU A 370 -5.11 6.55 -23.96
C GLU A 370 -4.79 7.37 -22.70
N ARG A 371 -5.74 8.20 -22.24
CA ARG A 371 -5.58 8.96 -20.98
C ARG A 371 -5.41 8.03 -19.78
N LEU A 372 -6.17 6.94 -19.74
CA LEU A 372 -6.08 5.92 -18.70
C LEU A 372 -4.69 5.27 -18.70
N GLN A 373 -4.19 4.85 -19.85
CA GLN A 373 -2.87 4.25 -20.02
C GLN A 373 -1.75 5.23 -19.61
N GLN A 374 -1.85 6.50 -19.99
CA GLN A 374 -0.90 7.53 -19.60
C GLN A 374 -0.90 7.79 -18.09
N ALA A 375 -2.08 7.77 -17.45
CA ALA A 375 -2.20 7.91 -16.01
C ALA A 375 -1.63 6.69 -15.27
N MET A 376 -1.93 5.48 -15.74
CA MET A 376 -1.40 4.23 -15.17
C MET A 376 0.10 4.10 -15.32
N SER A 377 0.65 4.36 -16.51
CA SER A 377 2.09 4.29 -16.76
C SER A 377 2.89 5.30 -15.93
N GLN A 378 2.36 6.51 -15.72
CA GLN A 378 2.94 7.50 -14.80
C GLN A 378 2.91 7.01 -13.34
N GLN A 379 1.81 6.38 -12.93
CA GLN A 379 1.69 5.80 -11.59
C GLN A 379 2.70 4.65 -11.38
N ALA A 380 2.84 3.75 -12.36
CA ALA A 380 3.80 2.64 -12.32
C ALA A 380 5.25 3.12 -12.20
N MET A 381 5.64 4.09 -13.05
CA MET A 381 6.97 4.70 -13.01
C MET A 381 7.24 5.43 -11.69
N SER A 382 6.20 6.02 -11.07
CA SER A 382 6.35 6.67 -9.76
C SER A 382 6.63 5.69 -8.62
N SER A 383 6.10 4.46 -8.71
CA SER A 383 6.30 3.40 -7.71
C SER A 383 7.67 2.71 -7.84
N GLU A 384 8.14 2.44 -9.06
CA GLU A 384 9.46 1.84 -9.29
C GLU A 384 10.61 2.82 -9.08
N GLY A 385 10.44 4.09 -9.46
CA GLY A 385 11.45 5.14 -9.27
C GLY A 385 11.78 5.45 -7.80
N GLN A 386 10.81 5.29 -6.89
CA GLN A 386 11.04 5.45 -5.45
C GLN A 386 11.71 4.22 -4.81
N THR A 387 11.40 3.02 -5.30
CA THR A 387 12.00 1.78 -4.79
C THR A 387 13.49 1.71 -5.14
N GLN A 388 13.89 2.20 -6.32
CA GLN A 388 15.30 2.21 -6.74
C GLN A 388 16.13 3.32 -6.08
N MET A 389 15.54 4.47 -5.73
CA MET A 389 16.22 5.51 -4.94
C MET A 389 16.42 5.14 -3.46
N ALA A 390 15.55 4.31 -2.88
CA ALA A 390 15.72 3.83 -1.51
C ALA A 390 16.81 2.75 -1.38
N GLN A 391 17.11 2.02 -2.45
CA GLN A 391 18.16 0.99 -2.48
C GLN A 391 19.52 1.52 -3.00
N GLY A 392 19.53 2.66 -3.70
CA GLY A 392 20.75 3.30 -4.23
C GLY A 392 21.55 4.13 -3.22
N GLN A 393 21.05 4.39 -2.00
CA GLN A 393 21.73 5.24 -1.02
C GLN A 393 22.57 4.48 0.03
N SER A 394 22.78 3.17 -0.17
CA SER A 394 23.70 2.35 0.61
C SER A 394 24.63 1.51 -0.29
N GLY A 395 25.25 2.16 -1.27
CA GLY A 395 26.28 1.57 -2.11
C GLY A 395 27.27 2.64 -2.52
N GLU A 396 28.54 2.39 -2.23
CA GLU A 396 29.67 3.29 -2.39
C GLU A 396 29.72 4.10 -3.70
N ALA A 397 30.23 5.33 -3.55
CA ALA A 397 30.93 6.03 -4.61
C ALA A 397 32.11 5.18 -5.11
N GLN A 398 31.87 4.38 -6.14
CA GLN A 398 32.91 3.71 -6.92
C GLN A 398 32.72 4.04 -8.39
N GLN A 399 33.74 4.67 -8.96
CA GLN A 399 33.92 4.89 -10.39
C GLN A 399 33.58 3.64 -11.21
N ALA A 400 32.75 3.81 -12.23
CA ALA A 400 32.75 2.94 -13.41
C ALA A 400 32.50 3.80 -14.66
N ASP A 401 33.61 4.14 -15.30
CA ASP A 401 33.72 4.39 -16.74
C ASP A 401 33.14 3.18 -17.49
N GLY A 402 32.05 3.41 -18.23
CA GLY A 402 31.25 2.34 -18.81
C GLY A 402 30.39 2.88 -19.94
N SER A 403 31.01 2.97 -21.11
CA SER A 403 30.38 3.29 -22.38
C SER A 403 29.21 2.33 -22.66
N MET A 404 28.00 2.84 -22.79
CA MET A 404 26.91 2.14 -23.47
C MET A 404 26.31 3.09 -24.51
N ALA A 405 26.50 2.66 -25.75
CA ALA A 405 26.07 3.30 -26.97
C ALA A 405 24.55 3.27 -27.09
N THR A 406 23.95 4.42 -27.28
CA THR A 406 22.65 4.55 -27.95
C THR A 406 22.90 4.55 -29.46
N PRO A 407 22.22 3.71 -30.26
CA PRO A 407 22.16 3.92 -31.70
C PRO A 407 20.96 4.82 -31.99
N SER A 408 21.21 6.09 -32.30
CA SER A 408 20.22 6.94 -32.93
C SER A 408 20.83 7.55 -34.17
N SER A 409 20.67 6.82 -35.28
CA SER A 409 20.80 7.32 -36.63
C SER A 409 19.46 7.88 -37.08
N ALA A 410 19.33 9.21 -37.11
CA ALA A 410 18.53 9.92 -38.10
C ALA A 410 19.02 11.37 -38.19
N ILE A 411 19.42 11.76 -39.40
CA ILE A 411 19.99 13.04 -39.80
C ILE A 411 18.91 13.86 -40.52
N ASN A 412 19.00 15.18 -40.34
CA ASN A 412 18.41 16.30 -41.11
C ASN A 412 16.94 16.65 -40.81
N ARG A 413 16.52 17.92 -40.71
CA ARG A 413 17.09 19.14 -41.34
C ARG A 413 16.72 20.41 -40.54
N SER A 414 17.61 21.38 -40.63
CA SER A 414 17.64 22.75 -40.08
C SER A 414 16.59 23.72 -40.63
N GLU A 415 16.20 24.70 -39.79
CA GLU A 415 16.03 26.17 -40.02
C GLU A 415 15.17 26.69 -38.84
N GLY A 416 15.46 27.71 -38.04
CA GLY A 416 16.35 28.85 -38.14
C GLY A 416 15.53 30.11 -37.83
N SER A 417 15.47 30.59 -36.57
CA SER A 417 15.30 32.03 -36.18
C SER A 417 15.02 32.23 -34.68
N GLN A 418 15.93 32.94 -34.00
CA GLN A 418 15.67 33.73 -32.78
C GLN A 418 14.95 35.04 -33.17
N PRO A 419 14.26 35.76 -32.24
CA PRO A 419 14.90 36.83 -31.45
C PRO A 419 14.24 37.04 -30.03
N PRO A 420 14.48 38.11 -29.23
CA PRO A 420 14.95 38.00 -27.83
C PRO A 420 14.16 38.84 -26.77
N GLY A 421 14.57 38.76 -25.49
CA GLY A 421 14.29 39.77 -24.42
C GLY A 421 12.96 39.59 -23.67
N THR A 422 12.78 39.95 -22.38
CA THR A 422 13.56 40.76 -21.43
C THR A 422 12.98 40.58 -20.01
N GLU A 423 13.88 40.58 -19.01
CA GLU A 423 13.77 41.19 -17.66
C GLU A 423 12.65 40.79 -16.68
N SER A 424 13.07 40.19 -15.54
CA SER A 424 12.87 40.78 -14.20
C SER A 424 13.49 39.87 -13.12
N GLY A 425 14.58 40.31 -12.48
CA GLY A 425 15.05 39.76 -11.18
C GLY A 425 14.20 40.27 -9.99
N PRO A 426 14.67 40.19 -8.70
CA PRO A 426 16.04 39.89 -8.27
C PRO A 426 16.26 38.98 -7.03
N ALA A 427 17.52 38.52 -6.94
CA ALA A 427 18.43 38.34 -5.78
C ALA A 427 18.09 37.36 -4.64
N GLY A 428 18.87 36.28 -4.50
CA GLY A 428 20.26 36.33 -4.03
C GLY A 428 20.57 35.50 -2.78
N ASN A 429 21.29 34.38 -2.93
CA ASN A 429 21.91 33.65 -1.81
C ASN A 429 23.31 33.15 -2.24
N ALA A 430 24.29 33.42 -1.37
CA ALA A 430 25.71 33.35 -1.61
C ALA A 430 26.29 31.93 -1.67
N THR A 431 27.20 31.72 -2.63
CA THR A 431 28.21 30.66 -2.61
C THR A 431 29.58 31.29 -2.41
N GLY A 432 30.31 30.86 -1.38
CA GLY A 432 31.73 31.13 -1.22
C GLY A 432 32.25 30.59 0.11
N ASP A 433 33.04 29.51 0.05
CA ASP A 433 34.31 29.28 0.78
C ASP A 433 34.88 27.89 0.39
N PRO A 434 36.15 27.51 0.67
CA PRO A 434 37.38 28.30 0.84
C PRO A 434 38.51 27.83 -0.09
N SER A 435 39.50 28.69 -0.29
CA SER A 435 40.85 28.31 -0.76
C SER A 435 41.86 28.41 0.37
N ASP A 436 42.67 27.36 0.48
CA ASP A 436 43.99 27.19 1.07
C ASP A 436 44.66 28.42 1.70
N ASP A 437 44.89 28.32 3.02
CA ASP A 437 46.10 28.70 3.77
C ASP A 437 45.72 29.17 5.19
N ALA A 438 45.77 28.26 6.17
CA ALA A 438 45.84 28.64 7.57
C ALA A 438 46.57 27.56 8.38
N GLN A 439 47.83 27.87 8.69
CA GLN A 439 48.65 27.26 9.73
C GLN A 439 47.88 27.11 11.04
N LEU A 440 47.86 25.89 11.59
CA LEU A 440 47.53 25.64 12.98
C LEU A 440 48.75 25.12 13.73
N GLU A 441 48.98 25.80 14.84
CA GLU A 441 50.15 25.89 15.69
C GLU A 441 50.28 24.64 16.58
N LEU A 442 51.49 24.07 16.67
CA LEU A 442 51.85 23.01 17.60
C LEU A 442 51.92 23.54 19.04
N GLY A 443 51.02 23.06 19.90
CA GLY A 443 51.14 23.11 21.37
C GLY A 443 51.62 21.76 21.93
N ALA A 444 52.58 21.81 22.85
CA ALA A 444 53.49 20.73 23.24
C ALA A 444 52.92 19.56 24.09
N SER A 445 53.68 18.47 24.04
CA SER A 445 53.62 17.21 24.79
C SER A 445 53.68 17.33 26.32
N THR A 446 52.94 16.46 27.01
CA THR A 446 53.35 15.96 28.34
C THR A 446 53.26 14.45 28.38
N THR A 447 54.44 13.85 28.45
CA THR A 447 54.77 12.46 28.75
C THR A 447 54.35 12.07 30.17
N LEU A 448 53.46 11.07 30.24
CA LEU A 448 53.37 10.08 31.32
C LEU A 448 53.55 8.74 30.60
N GLU A 449 54.75 8.45 30.09
CA GLU A 449 55.74 7.65 30.82
C GLU A 449 55.09 6.82 31.94
N ALA A 450 54.83 5.55 31.66
CA ALA A 450 55.86 4.52 31.75
C ALA A 450 56.34 4.36 33.19
N GLN A 451 55.45 3.85 34.06
CA GLN A 451 55.81 3.18 35.31
C GLN A 451 54.55 2.54 35.93
N LEU A 452 54.02 1.48 35.33
CA LEU A 452 53.29 0.39 36.01
C LEU A 452 52.76 -0.61 34.95
N ALA A 453 53.56 -1.61 34.60
CA ALA A 453 53.12 -2.95 34.13
C ALA A 453 54.28 -3.81 33.57
N LEU A 454 55.53 -3.55 33.96
CA LEU A 454 56.65 -4.45 33.67
C LEU A 454 57.55 -4.65 34.90
N GLU A 455 56.95 -5.20 35.96
CA GLU A 455 57.61 -5.93 37.06
C GLU A 455 56.43 -6.58 37.82
N VAL A 456 56.09 -7.85 37.59
CA VAL A 456 56.74 -9.02 38.20
C VAL A 456 56.70 -10.20 37.22
N VAL A 457 57.89 -10.67 36.88
CA VAL A 457 58.25 -11.91 36.19
C VAL A 457 58.44 -13.03 37.24
N ASP A 458 58.46 -14.28 36.75
CA ASP A 458 58.77 -15.59 37.36
C ASP A 458 57.59 -16.39 37.93
N GLY A 459 57.27 -17.59 37.42
CA GLY A 459 57.96 -18.42 36.44
C GLY A 459 57.33 -19.83 36.37
N THR A 460 57.86 -20.65 35.46
CA THR A 460 57.70 -22.11 35.26
C THR A 460 56.60 -22.63 34.30
N THR A 461 56.95 -22.68 33.01
CA THR A 461 56.75 -23.83 32.09
C THR A 461 57.73 -24.98 32.43
N PRO A 462 57.81 -26.14 31.75
CA PRO A 462 57.01 -26.78 30.67
C PRO A 462 56.71 -28.30 30.93
N ASP A 463 56.03 -29.04 30.04
CA ASP A 463 56.60 -30.27 29.41
C ASP A 463 55.76 -30.81 28.22
N PHE A 464 56.44 -31.63 27.41
CA PHE A 464 56.28 -32.00 26.00
C PHE A 464 55.41 -33.24 25.65
N ALA A 465 55.35 -33.50 24.33
CA ALA A 465 55.22 -34.79 23.59
C ALA A 465 53.81 -35.17 23.10
N GLU A 466 53.51 -35.15 21.80
CA GLU A 466 53.95 -35.99 20.64
C GLU A 466 53.02 -37.19 20.37
N GLU A 467 52.64 -37.29 19.09
CA GLU A 467 52.18 -38.41 18.24
C GLU A 467 51.68 -39.73 18.86
N GLU A 468 50.52 -40.22 18.38
CA GLU A 468 50.47 -41.54 17.72
C GLU A 468 49.23 -41.68 16.82
N ALA A 469 49.47 -42.11 15.58
CA ALA A 469 48.49 -42.53 14.58
C ALA A 469 48.06 -43.99 14.84
N LEU A 470 46.88 -44.39 14.32
CA LEU A 470 46.68 -45.58 13.44
C LEU A 470 45.19 -45.92 13.24
N ASP A 471 44.80 -45.81 11.96
CA ASP A 471 43.95 -46.64 11.09
C ASP A 471 43.47 -48.03 11.58
N PRO A 472 42.45 -48.67 10.96
CA PRO A 472 42.27 -48.83 9.50
C PRO A 472 40.94 -48.40 8.87
#